data_AF-A0A7Z0C250-F1
#
_entry.id   AF-A0A7Z0C250-F1
#
_cell.length_a   1.000
_cell.length_b   1.000
_cell.length_c   1.000
_cell.angle_alpha   90.00
_cell.angle_beta   90.00
_cell.angle_gamma   90.00
#
_symmetry.space_group_name_H-M   'P 1'
#
loop_
_entity.id
_entity.type
_entity.pdbx_description
1 polymer ?
#
loop_
_entity_poly.entity_id
_entity_poly.type
_entity_poly.pdbx_seq_one_letter_code
_entity_poly.pdbx_strand_id
1 'polypeptide(L)'
;MGIKDRLSSGSWRTRVAQLLWTLCVLAALVLAVGALLVAIDANEDNGLVSFVLSAADAVDLGVFSRENGIREFSGESAETKNALVNWGLGAVVYLLVGRLLERVVRPGA
;
A
#
# COMPACT_ATOMS: atom_id res chain seq x y z
N MET A 1 26.65 -19.37 -24.43
CA MET A 1 25.53 -18.97 -23.55
C MET A 1 24.32 -19.82 -23.92
N GLY A 2 23.92 -20.75 -23.06
CA GLY A 2 23.03 -21.86 -23.41
C GLY A 2 21.55 -21.48 -23.37
N ILE A 3 20.71 -22.19 -24.13
CA ILE A 3 19.24 -22.04 -24.13
C ILE A 3 18.66 -22.16 -22.70
N LYS A 4 19.26 -22.99 -21.83
CA LYS A 4 18.91 -23.10 -20.41
C LYS A 4 19.09 -21.79 -19.62
N ASP A 5 20.10 -20.97 -19.96
CA ASP A 5 20.37 -19.71 -19.27
C ASP A 5 19.33 -18.63 -19.60
N ARG A 6 18.80 -18.64 -20.84
CA ARG A 6 17.69 -17.76 -21.24
C ARG A 6 16.36 -18.15 -20.61
N LEU A 7 16.13 -19.45 -20.40
CA LEU A 7 14.91 -19.96 -19.77
C LEU A 7 14.89 -19.73 -18.25
N SER A 8 16.04 -19.81 -17.58
CA SER A 8 16.15 -19.60 -16.12
C SER A 8 16.06 -18.12 -15.72
N SER A 9 16.70 -17.23 -16.48
CA SER A 9 16.75 -15.79 -16.17
C SER A 9 15.41 -15.06 -16.30
N GLY A 10 14.52 -15.52 -17.20
CA GLY A 10 13.16 -14.97 -17.35
C GLY A 10 12.19 -15.35 -16.22
N SER A 11 12.40 -16.51 -15.60
CA SER A 11 11.51 -17.08 -14.58
C SER A 11 11.57 -16.34 -13.25
N TRP A 12 12.77 -16.12 -12.70
CA TRP A 12 12.93 -15.52 -11.37
C TRP A 12 12.59 -14.03 -11.36
N ARG A 13 12.96 -13.28 -12.42
CA ARG A 13 12.62 -11.85 -12.56
C ARG A 13 11.11 -11.63 -12.62
N THR A 14 10.41 -12.51 -13.33
CA THR A 14 8.94 -12.47 -13.39
C THR A 14 8.33 -12.72 -12.01
N ARG A 15 8.85 -13.70 -11.26
CA ARG A 15 8.40 -13.97 -9.89
C ARG A 15 8.68 -12.79 -8.96
N VAL A 16 9.87 -12.20 -9.03
CA VAL A 16 10.22 -11.02 -8.22
C VAL A 16 9.33 -9.83 -8.56
N ALA A 17 9.11 -9.54 -9.85
CA ALA A 17 8.19 -8.48 -10.28
C ALA A 17 6.78 -8.70 -9.73
N GLN A 18 6.28 -9.94 -9.80
CA GLN A 18 4.96 -10.29 -9.28
C GLN A 18 4.88 -10.19 -7.76
N LEU A 19 5.91 -10.61 -7.03
CA LEU A 19 5.99 -10.45 -5.58
C LEU A 19 6.00 -8.97 -5.18
N LEU A 20 6.82 -8.14 -5.82
CA LEU A 20 6.87 -6.70 -5.57
C LEU A 20 5.51 -6.03 -5.83
N TRP A 21 4.87 -6.37 -6.96
CA TRP A 21 3.53 -5.91 -7.26
C TRP A 21 2.52 -6.33 -6.19
N THR A 22 2.55 -7.60 -5.79
CA THR A 22 1.63 -8.16 -4.80
C THR A 22 1.78 -7.46 -3.45
N LEU A 23 3.02 -7.24 -2.99
CA LEU A 23 3.29 -6.51 -1.76
C LEU A 23 2.75 -5.07 -1.80
N CYS A 24 2.93 -4.38 -2.93
CA CYS A 24 2.39 -3.03 -3.10
C CYS A 24 0.84 -3.02 -3.10
N VAL A 25 0.21 -3.98 -3.77
CA VAL A 25 -1.26 -4.12 -3.76
C VAL A 25 -1.78 -4.42 -2.35
N LEU A 26 -1.09 -5.28 -1.60
CA LEU A 26 -1.48 -5.59 -0.23
C LEU A 26 -1.35 -4.37 0.69
N ALA A 27 -0.26 -3.60 0.58
CA ALA A 27 -0.11 -2.35 1.34
C ALA A 27 -1.19 -1.33 0.97
N ALA A 28 -1.48 -1.17 -0.33
CA ALA A 28 -2.55 -0.29 -0.80
C ALA A 28 -3.93 -0.72 -0.28
N LEU A 29 -4.20 -2.03 -0.27
CA LEU A 29 -5.44 -2.58 0.27
C LEU A 29 -5.56 -2.30 1.77
N VAL A 30 -4.51 -2.53 2.55
CA VAL A 30 -4.51 -2.26 3.99
C VAL A 30 -4.78 -0.79 4.27
N LEU A 31 -4.10 0.14 3.57
CA LEU A 31 -4.35 1.58 3.71
C LEU A 31 -5.79 1.97 3.33
N ALA A 32 -6.31 1.44 2.23
CA ALA A 32 -7.67 1.73 1.78
C ALA A 32 -8.74 1.21 2.76
N VAL A 33 -8.55 0.00 3.28
CA VAL A 33 -9.46 -0.58 4.28
C VAL A 33 -9.33 0.17 5.61
N GLY A 34 -8.12 0.49 6.06
CA GLY A 34 -7.90 1.31 7.25
C GLY A 34 -8.60 2.67 7.15
N ALA A 35 -8.48 3.34 6.01
CA ALA A 35 -9.15 4.62 5.76
C ALA A 35 -10.68 4.49 5.82
N LEU A 36 -11.23 3.41 5.27
CA LEU A 36 -12.66 3.12 5.36
C LEU A 36 -13.11 2.85 6.80
N LEU A 37 -12.32 2.10 7.57
CA LEU A 37 -12.64 1.79 8.98
C LEU A 37 -12.67 3.07 9.84
N VAL A 38 -11.69 3.96 9.68
CA VAL A 38 -11.71 5.28 10.35
C VAL A 38 -12.90 6.12 9.89
N ALA A 39 -13.25 6.06 8.59
CA ALA A 39 -14.36 6.85 8.06
C ALA A 39 -15.75 6.41 8.56
N ILE A 40 -15.92 5.13 8.89
CA ILE A 40 -17.17 4.61 9.44
C ILE A 40 -17.20 4.55 10.97
N ASP A 41 -16.16 5.06 11.64
CA ASP A 41 -15.99 4.98 13.10
C ASP A 41 -16.10 3.52 13.60
N ALA A 42 -15.34 2.63 12.94
CA ALA A 42 -15.38 1.20 13.25
C ALA A 42 -14.88 0.93 14.68
N ASN A 43 -15.48 -0.06 15.34
CA ASN A 43 -15.12 -0.42 16.71
C ASN A 43 -13.67 -0.90 16.84
N GLU A 44 -12.77 -0.04 17.35
CA GLU A 44 -11.35 -0.34 17.50
C GLU A 44 -11.05 -1.42 18.55
N ASP A 45 -11.97 -1.68 19.49
CA ASP A 45 -11.86 -2.80 20.43
C ASP A 45 -11.97 -4.17 19.75
N ASN A 46 -12.41 -4.20 18.49
CA ASN A 46 -12.39 -5.42 17.70
C ASN A 46 -10.96 -5.74 17.25
N GLY A 47 -10.50 -6.97 17.54
CA GLY A 47 -9.15 -7.42 17.18
C GLY A 47 -8.82 -7.35 15.69
N LEU A 48 -9.81 -7.49 14.80
CA LEU A 48 -9.58 -7.36 13.35
C LEU A 48 -9.46 -5.89 12.93
N VAL A 49 -10.30 -5.01 13.48
CA VAL A 49 -10.26 -3.56 13.18
C VAL A 49 -8.93 -2.98 13.66
N SER A 50 -8.57 -3.20 14.93
CA SER A 50 -7.28 -2.75 15.48
C SER A 50 -6.07 -3.33 14.74
N PHE A 51 -6.13 -4.59 14.31
CA PHE A 51 -5.08 -5.19 13.48
C PHE A 51 -4.91 -4.47 12.14
N VAL A 52 -6.01 -4.18 11.44
CA VAL A 52 -5.96 -3.46 10.15
C VAL A 52 -5.46 -2.04 10.33
N LEU A 53 -5.93 -1.32 11.35
CA LEU A 53 -5.47 0.05 11.65
C LEU A 53 -3.97 0.07 11.96
N SER A 54 -3.50 -0.85 12.82
CA SER A 54 -2.08 -0.98 13.15
C SER A 54 -1.24 -1.34 11.91
N ALA A 55 -1.77 -2.19 11.03
CA ALA A 55 -1.11 -2.53 9.77
C ALA A 55 -1.06 -1.32 8.81
N ALA A 56 -2.11 -0.49 8.77
CA ALA A 56 -2.15 0.75 8.00
C ALA A 56 -1.13 1.76 8.50
N ASP A 57 -1.08 1.99 9.82
CA ASP A 57 -0.06 2.83 10.47
C ASP A 57 1.36 2.31 10.15
N ALA A 58 1.57 0.99 10.08
CA ALA A 58 2.88 0.42 9.76
C ALA A 58 3.32 0.63 8.29
N VAL A 59 2.38 0.66 7.35
CA VAL A 59 2.68 0.77 5.91
C VAL A 59 2.47 2.18 5.35
N ASP A 60 2.00 3.14 6.13
CA ASP A 60 1.93 4.55 5.70
C ASP A 60 3.31 5.23 5.62
N LEU A 61 4.34 4.56 6.18
CA LEU A 61 5.75 4.96 6.20
C LEU A 61 5.99 6.35 6.84
N GLY A 62 5.06 6.82 7.66
CA GLY A 62 5.06 8.16 8.26
C GLY A 62 4.70 9.29 7.28
N VAL A 63 5.03 9.15 5.99
CA VAL A 63 4.72 10.14 4.95
C VAL A 63 3.20 10.29 4.76
N PHE A 64 2.48 9.17 4.80
CA PHE A 64 1.04 9.14 4.61
C PHE A 64 0.27 9.02 5.93
N SER A 65 0.87 9.41 7.06
CA SER A 65 0.23 9.29 8.37
C SER A 65 -1.14 9.96 8.45
N ARG A 66 -2.10 9.31 9.12
CA ARG A 66 -3.39 9.93 9.46
C ARG A 66 -3.28 11.00 10.57
N GLU A 67 -2.16 11.07 11.28
CA GLU A 67 -1.94 12.07 12.32
C GLU A 67 -1.21 13.29 11.77
N ASN A 68 -0.09 13.08 11.07
CA ASN A 68 0.81 14.15 10.59
C ASN A 68 1.30 13.91 9.15
N GLY A 69 0.42 13.45 8.26
CA GLY A 69 0.76 13.16 6.87
C GLY A 69 0.84 14.39 5.97
N ILE A 70 0.91 14.16 4.66
CA ILE A 70 0.98 15.19 3.62
C ILE A 70 -0.07 16.30 3.80
N ARG A 71 -1.28 15.93 4.25
CA ARG A 71 -2.34 16.88 4.55
C ARG A 71 -2.85 16.70 5.96
N GLU A 72 -2.78 17.78 6.74
CA GLU A 72 -3.39 17.87 8.06
C GLU A 72 -4.65 18.75 8.00
N PHE A 73 -5.79 18.15 8.33
CA PHE A 73 -7.07 18.83 8.51
C PHE A 73 -7.28 19.13 9.99
N SER A 74 -7.95 20.25 10.26
CA SER A 74 -8.32 20.68 11.61
C SER A 74 -9.84 20.87 11.70
N GLY A 75 -10.39 20.75 12.91
CA GLY A 75 -11.81 20.95 13.18
C GLY A 75 -12.63 19.68 13.02
N GLU A 76 -13.89 19.83 12.65
CA GLU A 76 -14.84 18.72 12.62
C GLU A 76 -14.46 17.65 11.59
N SER A 77 -14.50 16.39 12.03
CA SER A 77 -14.11 15.21 11.26
C SER A 77 -12.68 15.24 10.74
N ALA A 78 -11.78 15.97 11.42
CA ALA A 78 -10.36 16.07 11.04
C ALA A 78 -9.71 14.69 10.90
N GLU A 79 -9.97 13.79 11.86
CA GLU A 79 -9.44 12.42 11.86
C GLU A 79 -9.86 11.64 10.61
N THR A 80 -11.17 11.57 10.33
CA THR A 80 -11.71 10.91 9.13
C THR A 80 -11.12 11.51 7.85
N LYS A 81 -11.02 12.85 7.76
CA LYS A 81 -10.47 13.52 6.58
C LYS A 81 -8.98 13.22 6.41
N ASN A 82 -8.21 13.23 7.50
CA ASN A 82 -6.80 12.89 7.47
C ASN A 82 -6.60 11.44 7.01
N ALA A 83 -7.32 10.48 7.59
CA ALA A 83 -7.22 9.07 7.20
C ALA A 83 -7.62 8.86 5.74
N LEU A 84 -8.78 9.37 5.31
CA LEU A 84 -9.24 9.24 3.94
C LEU A 84 -8.27 9.84 2.92
N VAL A 85 -7.72 11.02 3.19
CA VAL A 85 -6.82 11.71 2.26
C VAL A 85 -5.43 11.10 2.30
N ASN A 86 -4.79 10.97 3.47
CA ASN A 86 -3.40 10.55 3.55
C ASN A 86 -3.25 9.07 3.22
N TRP A 87 -4.01 8.18 3.85
CA TRP A 87 -3.94 6.74 3.52
C TRP A 87 -4.52 6.44 2.14
N GLY A 88 -5.56 7.17 1.71
CA GLY A 88 -6.07 7.06 0.34
C GLY A 88 -5.02 7.42 -0.72
N LEU A 89 -4.29 8.52 -0.52
CA LEU A 89 -3.15 8.89 -1.38
C LEU A 89 -2.03 7.87 -1.30
N GLY A 90 -1.69 7.39 -0.11
CA GLY A 90 -0.69 6.35 0.10
C GLY A 90 -1.01 5.08 -0.69
N ALA A 91 -2.28 4.65 -0.66
CA ALA A 91 -2.74 3.50 -1.43
C ALA A 91 -2.54 3.70 -2.94
N VAL A 92 -2.89 4.88 -3.47
CA VAL A 92 -2.65 5.22 -4.88
C VAL A 92 -1.16 5.19 -5.22
N VAL A 93 -0.31 5.76 -4.35
CA VAL A 93 1.14 5.78 -4.55
C VAL A 93 1.73 4.37 -4.57
N TYR A 94 1.32 3.49 -3.65
CA TYR A 94 1.72 2.08 -3.68
C TYR A 94 1.37 1.41 -5.01
N LEU A 95 0.16 1.64 -5.54
CA LEU A 95 -0.24 1.07 -6.83
C LEU A 95 0.58 1.63 -7.99
N LEU A 96 0.85 2.94 -8.02
CA LEU A 96 1.65 3.55 -9.09
C LEU A 96 3.10 3.07 -9.05
N VAL A 97 3.73 3.09 -7.87
CA VAL A 97 5.12 2.65 -7.68
C VAL A 97 5.24 1.16 -7.94
N GLY A 98 4.35 0.33 -7.39
CA GLY A 98 4.33 -1.10 -7.63
C GLY A 98 4.22 -1.43 -9.11
N ARG A 99 3.37 -0.71 -9.86
CA ARG A 99 3.19 -0.93 -11.30
C ARG A 99 4.43 -0.56 -12.09
N LEU A 100 5.09 0.53 -11.71
CA LEU A 100 6.36 0.95 -12.32
C LEU A 100 7.48 -0.07 -12.03
N LEU A 101 7.61 -0.51 -10.77
CA LEU A 101 8.58 -1.52 -10.36
C LEU A 101 8.37 -2.84 -11.11
N GLU A 102 7.12 -3.31 -11.20
CA GLU A 102 6.78 -4.52 -11.96
C GLU A 102 7.25 -4.39 -13.41
N ARG A 103 6.94 -3.26 -14.06
CA ARG A 103 7.31 -3.00 -15.45
C ARG A 103 8.82 -2.95 -15.67
N VAL A 104 9.57 -2.34 -14.76
CA VAL A 104 11.04 -2.23 -14.86
C VAL A 104 11.72 -3.57 -14.60
N VAL A 105 11.23 -4.36 -13.65
CA VAL A 105 11.86 -5.64 -13.27
C VAL A 105 11.54 -6.74 -14.29
N ARG A 106 10.30 -6.75 -14.83
CA ARG A 106 9.84 -7.76 -15.76
C ARG A 106 10.63 -7.70 -17.08
N PRO A 107 11.17 -8.83 -17.56
CA PRO A 107 11.92 -8.86 -18.82
C PRO A 107 10.99 -8.59 -20.02
N GLY A 108 11.39 -7.66 -20.90
CA GLY A 108 10.68 -7.35 -22.16
C GLY A 108 9.74 -6.14 -22.15
N ALA A 109 9.89 -5.22 -21.18
CA ALA A 109 9.32 -3.88 -21.26
C ALA A 109 10.10 -2.99 -22.25
#